data_AF-A0A357A893-F1
#
_entry.id   AF-A0A357A893-F1
#
_cell.length_a   1.000
_cell.length_b   1.000
_cell.length_c   1.000
_cell.angle_alpha   90.00
_cell.angle_beta   90.00
_cell.angle_gamma   90.00
#
_symmetry.space_group_name_H-M   'P 1'
#
loop_
_entity.id
_entity.type
_entity.pdbx_description
1 polymer ?
#
loop_
_entity_poly.entity_id
_entity_poly.type
_entity_poly.pdbx_seq_one_letter_code
_entity_poly.pdbx_strand_id
1 'polypeptide(L)'
;MSGEFYVWWCNAGELGKVFDSSTGFILPNSANLSPDASWVSQERWDALNEEQKRIFANICPDFVVELRSHLDTVKSLREKMQEYMDNGARLGWRSR
;
A
#
# COMPACT_ATOMS: atom_id res chain seq x y z
N MET A 1 -0.02 12.81 -6.39
CA MET A 1 0.91 12.07 -5.51
C MET A 1 1.63 10.92 -6.19
N SER A 2 1.03 10.27 -7.20
CA SER A 2 1.70 9.21 -7.96
C SER A 2 3.05 9.64 -8.53
N GLY A 3 3.22 10.90 -8.95
CA GLY A 3 4.47 11.40 -9.55
C GLY A 3 5.72 11.32 -8.67
N GLU A 4 5.70 11.85 -7.44
CA GLU A 4 6.90 11.83 -6.58
C GLU A 4 7.24 10.43 -6.07
N PHE A 5 6.22 9.64 -5.75
CA PHE A 5 6.40 8.27 -5.31
C PHE A 5 6.94 7.38 -6.45
N TYR A 6 6.47 7.62 -7.68
CA TYR A 6 7.01 6.98 -8.89
C TYR A 6 8.46 7.39 -9.16
N VAL A 7 8.80 8.68 -9.00
CA VAL A 7 10.19 9.17 -9.14
C VAL A 7 11.11 8.54 -8.08
N TRP A 8 10.65 8.42 -6.83
CA TRP A 8 11.40 7.69 -5.79
C TRP A 8 11.66 6.23 -6.21
N TRP A 9 10.64 5.56 -6.74
CA TRP A 9 10.77 4.18 -7.23
C TRP A 9 11.75 4.03 -8.40
N CYS A 10 11.68 4.91 -9.42
CA CYS A 10 12.63 4.93 -10.52
C CYS A 10 14.07 5.14 -10.00
N ASN A 11 14.26 6.09 -9.08
CA ASN A 11 15.57 6.37 -8.50
C ASN A 11 16.09 5.24 -7.59
N ALA A 12 15.19 4.43 -7.01
CA ALA A 12 15.54 3.27 -6.20
C ALA A 12 15.89 2.02 -7.03
N GLY A 13 15.91 2.12 -8.36
CA GLY A 13 16.25 1.02 -9.26
C GLY A 13 15.10 0.07 -9.55
N GLU A 14 13.85 0.54 -9.43
CA GLU A 14 12.66 -0.18 -9.88
C GLU A 14 12.43 -1.55 -9.21
N LEU A 15 12.83 -1.70 -7.94
CA LEU A 15 12.87 -2.97 -7.21
C LEU A 15 11.49 -3.55 -6.81
N GLY A 16 10.40 -3.17 -7.49
CA GLY A 16 9.05 -3.63 -7.19
C GLY A 16 7.96 -2.96 -8.01
N LYS A 17 6.71 -3.03 -7.53
CA LYS A 17 5.54 -2.41 -8.16
C LYS A 17 4.98 -1.29 -7.31
N VAL A 18 4.72 -0.15 -7.95
CA VAL A 18 4.03 1.00 -7.38
C VAL A 18 2.56 0.97 -7.78
N PHE A 19 1.68 1.26 -6.84
CA PHE A 19 0.24 1.35 -7.05
C PHE A 19 -0.27 2.69 -6.55
N ASP A 20 -1.25 3.24 -7.26
CA ASP A 20 -1.94 4.46 -6.86
C ASP A 20 -3.22 4.16 -6.07
N SER A 21 -3.96 5.22 -5.71
CA SER A 21 -5.18 5.15 -4.91
C SER A 21 -6.33 4.34 -5.52
N SER A 22 -6.23 3.93 -6.79
CA SER A 22 -7.24 3.10 -7.46
C SER A 22 -7.07 1.61 -7.19
N THR A 23 -5.93 1.20 -6.61
CA THR A 23 -5.63 -0.20 -6.32
C THR A 23 -6.00 -0.56 -4.89
N GLY A 24 -6.90 -1.53 -4.74
CA GLY A 24 -7.23 -2.12 -3.45
C GLY A 24 -6.46 -3.42 -3.18
N PHE A 25 -6.31 -3.75 -1.90
CA PHE A 25 -5.62 -4.94 -1.42
C PHE A 25 -6.49 -5.70 -0.44
N ILE A 26 -6.50 -7.03 -0.57
CA ILE A 26 -7.04 -7.92 0.45
C ILE A 26 -5.87 -8.35 1.34
N LEU A 27 -5.87 -7.90 2.59
CA LEU A 27 -4.84 -8.22 3.57
C LEU A 27 -5.03 -9.64 4.12
N PRO A 28 -4.00 -10.25 4.77
CA PRO A 28 -4.11 -11.55 5.43
C PRO A 28 -5.29 -11.69 6.40
N ASN A 29 -5.65 -10.63 7.11
CA ASN A 29 -6.84 -10.60 7.98
C ASN A 29 -8.18 -10.43 7.23
N SER A 30 -8.18 -10.50 5.90
CA SER A 30 -9.32 -10.25 5.00
C SER A 30 -9.83 -8.81 4.94
N ALA A 31 -9.12 -7.84 5.54
CA ALA A 31 -9.43 -6.43 5.36
C ALA A 31 -9.22 -6.02 3.90
N ASN A 32 -10.13 -5.18 3.39
CA ASN A 32 -10.04 -4.61 2.05
C ASN A 32 -9.70 -3.12 2.16
N LEU A 33 -8.45 -2.77 1.86
CA LEU A 33 -7.96 -1.41 1.99
C LEU A 33 -7.35 -0.91 0.68
N SER A 34 -7.59 0.38 0.39
CA SER A 34 -7.02 1.09 -0.75
C SER A 34 -6.18 2.25 -0.21
N PRO A 35 -4.83 2.13 -0.22
CA PRO A 35 -3.95 3.21 0.21
C PRO A 35 -3.81 4.27 -0.88
N ASP A 36 -3.50 5.52 -0.53
CA ASP A 36 -3.34 6.59 -1.53
C ASP A 36 -2.13 6.37 -2.46
N ALA A 37 -1.09 5.70 -1.95
CA ALA A 37 -0.04 5.09 -2.74
C ALA A 37 0.53 3.88 -2.00
N SER A 38 1.01 2.88 -2.73
CA SER A 38 1.66 1.73 -2.11
C SER A 38 2.72 1.11 -2.99
N TRP A 39 3.61 0.35 -2.36
CA TRP A 39 4.66 -0.39 -3.05
C TRP A 39 4.78 -1.81 -2.50
N VAL A 40 4.96 -2.75 -3.42
CA VAL A 40 5.23 -4.16 -3.16
C VAL A 40 6.57 -4.51 -3.78
N SER A 41 7.44 -5.20 -3.05
CA SER A 41 8.72 -5.65 -3.60
C SER A 41 8.52 -6.61 -4.78
N GLN A 42 9.45 -6.60 -5.73
CA GLN A 42 9.33 -7.42 -6.95
C GLN A 42 9.24 -8.91 -6.61
N GLU A 43 10.05 -9.37 -5.65
CA GLU A 43 10.03 -10.74 -5.12
C GLU A 43 8.63 -11.14 -4.61
N ARG A 44 8.00 -10.30 -3.79
CA ARG A 44 6.68 -10.59 -3.23
C ARG A 44 5.59 -10.53 -4.29
N TRP A 45 5.72 -9.62 -5.26
CA TRP A 45 4.78 -9.51 -6.37
C TRP A 45 4.84 -10.72 -7.30
N ASP A 46 6.04 -11.20 -7.62
CA ASP A 46 6.23 -12.36 -8.50
C ASP A 46 5.84 -13.68 -7.85
N ALA A 47 5.85 -13.75 -6.52
CA ALA A 47 5.34 -14.89 -5.77
C ALA A 47 3.81 -15.06 -5.86
N LEU A 48 3.07 -14.02 -6.29
CA LEU A 48 1.62 -14.09 -6.47
C LEU A 48 1.26 -14.74 -7.82
N ASN A 49 0.25 -15.62 -7.79
CA ASN A 49 -0.37 -16.14 -8.99
C ASN A 49 -1.36 -15.13 -9.61
N GLU A 50 -1.82 -15.39 -10.84
CA GLU A 50 -2.73 -14.49 -11.57
C GLU A 50 -4.09 -14.28 -10.87
N GLU A 51 -4.55 -15.25 -10.10
CA GLU A 51 -5.78 -15.10 -9.30
C GLU A 51 -5.58 -14.14 -8.12
N GLN A 52 -4.41 -14.17 -7.49
CA GLN A 52 -4.02 -13.26 -6.42
C GLN A 52 -3.68 -11.85 -6.91
N LYS A 53 -3.40 -11.66 -8.21
CA LYS A 53 -3.14 -10.35 -8.85
C LYS A 53 -4.39 -9.70 -9.46
N ARG A 54 -5.59 -10.24 -9.21
CA ARG A 54 -6.86 -9.68 -9.69
C ARG A 54 -7.12 -8.27 -9.09
N ILE A 55 -8.28 -7.70 -9.42
CA ILE A 55 -8.70 -6.32 -9.07
C ILE A 55 -8.31 -5.90 -7.64
N PHE A 56 -8.42 -6.83 -6.69
CA PHE A 56 -7.84 -6.67 -5.36
C PHE A 56 -6.73 -7.68 -5.14
N ALA A 57 -5.49 -7.20 -5.08
CA ALA A 57 -4.36 -8.10 -4.88
C ALA A 57 -4.39 -8.69 -3.47
N ASN A 58 -4.27 -10.01 -3.33
CA ASN A 58 -4.28 -10.69 -2.03
C ASN A 58 -2.89 -10.65 -1.39
N ILE A 59 -2.50 -9.45 -0.95
CA ILE A 59 -1.20 -9.16 -0.36
C ILE A 59 -1.28 -7.85 0.45
N CYS A 60 -0.57 -7.78 1.59
CA CYS A 60 -0.29 -6.50 2.22
C CYS A 60 0.93 -5.82 1.56
N PRO A 61 0.82 -4.57 1.10
CA PRO A 61 1.98 -3.84 0.58
C PRO A 61 3.12 -3.73 1.60
N ASP A 62 4.36 -3.67 1.11
CA ASP A 62 5.54 -3.46 1.96
C ASP A 62 5.60 -2.02 2.49
N PHE A 63 5.12 -1.06 1.70
CA PHE A 63 5.03 0.35 2.05
C PHE A 63 3.69 0.92 1.64
N VAL A 64 3.11 1.74 2.52
CA VAL A 64 1.83 2.43 2.29
C VAL A 64 1.95 3.92 2.63
N VAL A 65 1.29 4.74 1.83
CA VAL A 65 1.11 6.16 2.06
C VAL A 65 -0.37 6.44 2.21
N GLU A 66 -0.71 7.15 3.28
CA GLU A 66 -2.07 7.63 3.52
C GLU A 66 -2.06 9.15 3.72
N LEU A 67 -2.89 9.83 2.96
CA LEU A 67 -3.22 11.22 3.14
C LEU A 67 -4.42 11.32 4.05
N ARG A 68 -4.31 12.22 5.03
CA ARG A 68 -5.46 12.54 5.87
C ARG A 68 -6.48 13.33 5.03
N SER A 69 -7.68 12.78 4.84
CA SER A 69 -8.79 13.55 4.27
C SER A 69 -9.44 14.45 5.32
N HIS A 70 -10.29 15.38 4.88
CA HIS A 70 -11.09 16.22 5.78
C HIS A 70 -12.05 15.42 6.67
N LEU A 71 -12.39 14.19 6.26
CA LEU A 71 -13.29 13.30 7.01
C LEU A 71 -12.52 12.43 8.02
N ASP A 72 -11.20 12.36 7.91
CA ASP A 72 -10.39 11.50 8.76
C ASP A 72 -10.06 12.15 10.11
N THR A 73 -10.39 11.40 11.16
CA THR A 73 -9.84 11.66 12.49
C THR A 73 -8.41 11.14 12.57
N VAL A 74 -7.61 11.73 13.45
CA VAL A 74 -6.25 11.20 13.72
C VAL A 74 -6.31 9.77 14.25
N LYS A 75 -7.38 9.42 14.95
CA LYS A 75 -7.59 8.07 15.50
C LYS A 75 -7.86 7.05 14.40
N SER A 76 -8.83 7.30 13.53
CA SER A 76 -9.17 6.40 12.41
C SER A 76 -7.98 6.17 11.50
N LEU A 77 -7.21 7.22 11.20
CA LEU A 77 -6.01 7.09 10.38
C LEU A 77 -4.92 6.26 11.07
N ARG A 78 -4.72 6.42 12.39
CA ARG A 78 -3.78 5.58 13.16
C ARG A 78 -4.19 4.11 13.20
N GLU A 79 -5.48 3.84 13.34
CA GLU A 79 -6.03 2.49 13.31
C GLU A 79 -5.78 1.85 11.93
N LYS A 80 -6.01 2.58 10.84
CA LYS A 80 -5.69 2.11 9.48
C LYS A 80 -4.19 1.80 9.30
N MET A 81 -3.30 2.67 9.80
CA MET A 81 -1.86 2.40 9.74
C MET A 81 -1.44 1.19 10.58
N GLN A 82 -2.06 1.00 11.76
CA GLN A 82 -1.80 -0.15 12.60
C GLN A 82 -2.25 -1.44 11.91
N GLU A 83 -3.41 -1.43 11.26
CA GLU A 83 -3.92 -2.57 10.50
C GLU A 83 -2.96 -2.96 9.37
N TYR A 84 -2.39 -2.02 8.63
CA TYR A 84 -1.34 -2.33 7.65
C TYR A 84 -0.10 -2.97 8.28
N MET A 85 0.38 -2.43 9.41
CA MET A 85 1.57 -2.97 10.09
C MET A 85 1.34 -4.38 10.64
N ASP A 86 0.16 -4.63 11.23
CA ASP A 86 -0.23 -5.95 11.75
C ASP A 86 -0.32 -7.01 10.63
N ASN A 87 -0.54 -6.56 9.40
CA ASN A 87 -0.62 -7.40 8.20
C ASN A 87 0.69 -7.45 7.37
N GLY A 88 1.76 -6.80 7.83
CA GLY A 88 3.11 -6.94 7.27
C GLY A 88 3.68 -5.72 6.54
N ALA A 89 3.01 -4.57 6.56
CA ALA A 89 3.60 -3.33 6.07
C ALA A 89 4.78 -2.90 6.97
N ARG A 90 5.89 -2.50 6.35
CA ARG A 90 7.16 -2.19 7.06
C ARG A 90 7.31 -0.72 7.40
N LEU A 91 6.68 0.16 6.63
CA LEU A 91 6.70 1.60 6.87
C LEU A 91 5.40 2.23 6.36
N GLY A 92 4.94 3.24 7.10
CA GLY A 92 3.71 3.94 6.84
C GLY A 92 3.88 5.45 6.97
N TRP A 93 3.56 6.21 5.93
CA TRP A 93 3.68 7.68 5.95
C TRP A 93 2.32 8.37 6.06
N ARG A 94 2.26 9.41 6.89
CA ARG A 94 1.09 10.26 7.12
C ARG A 94 1.41 11.72 6.82
N SER A 95 0.73 12.36 5.86
CA SER A 95 0.77 13.81 5.72
C SER A 95 -0.13 14.50 6.76
N ARG A 96 0.22 15.74 7.15
CA ARG A 96 -0.51 16.51 8.18
C ARG A 96 -1.93 16.86 7.78
#